data_AF-A0A6S7GUC1-F1
#
_entry.id   AF-A0A6S7GUC1-F1
#
_cell.length_a   1.000
_cell.length_b   1.000
_cell.length_c   1.000
_cell.angle_alpha   90.00
_cell.angle_beta   90.00
_cell.angle_gamma   90.00
#
_symmetry.space_group_name_H-M   'P 1'
#
loop_
_entity.id
_entity.type
_entity.pdbx_description
1 polymer ?
#
loop_
_entity_poly.entity_id
_entity_poly.type
_entity_poly.pdbx_seq_one_letter_code
_entity_poly.pdbx_strand_id
1 'polypeptide(L)'
;VKSIKKQHLVEVRSMANPPQAVKVALESICLLLGEQANDWRAIRGIIIRDNFIPTIVNFQTANISEDVRAQMLSKYMSQPDYNFDKVNRASQACGPLVKWAIAQVKYADMLLRIEPLRNELKSLESKAGVSEAKAAEIASVIAGLEKSISQYKEEYAALISQAQAIKSEMTAVEAKVNRSVALLRSLSDERSRWQDTSNAFQAQMGTIVGDVMLSSAFLAYAGYFDQQLRQNLFTTWSSHLQQAGLEFRQDLARTEYLSTADERLAWQANALPTDDLCTENAIMLKRFNRYPLIIDPSGQATEFIMNEYKARRITKTSFLDDAFRKNLESALRFGNPLLVQDVENYDPIVNPVLNREVRRTGGRVLITLGDQDIDLSPSFTIFMSTRDPTVEFPPDLCSRVTFVNFTVTRSSLHSQCLNYVLKAERQDVDTKRSDLLKLQGEFHLRLRHLEKSLLQALNDVKGRILDDDSIIGTLEKLKQEAAEITKKVEETDAVMAEVEAVTDQYRPLSQSCSSIYFTMESLNLVCES
;
A
#
# COMPACT_ATOMS: atom_id res chain seq x y z
N VAL A 1 13.04 49.15 -105.71
CA VAL A 1 12.67 50.58 -105.87
C VAL A 1 13.85 51.51 -106.17
N LYS A 2 15.13 51.08 -106.06
CA LYS A 2 16.30 51.91 -106.39
C LYS A 2 16.65 52.05 -107.89
N SER A 3 15.77 51.59 -108.80
CA SER A 3 16.05 51.53 -110.25
C SER A 3 15.38 52.64 -111.07
N ILE A 4 14.74 53.63 -110.43
CA ILE A 4 13.98 54.69 -111.10
C ILE A 4 14.87 55.94 -111.22
N LYS A 5 15.35 56.26 -112.42
CA LYS A 5 16.07 57.53 -112.68
C LYS A 5 15.07 58.64 -113.03
N LYS A 6 15.23 59.84 -112.46
CA LYS A 6 14.36 61.02 -112.73
C LYS A 6 14.19 61.31 -114.24
N GLN A 7 15.21 61.01 -115.05
CA GLN A 7 15.20 61.20 -116.51
C GLN A 7 14.11 60.36 -117.22
N HIS A 8 13.81 59.14 -116.76
CA HIS A 8 12.80 58.28 -117.39
C HIS A 8 11.35 58.74 -117.12
N LEU A 9 11.12 59.51 -116.05
CA LEU A 9 9.81 60.09 -115.76
C LEU A 9 9.51 61.34 -116.61
N VAL A 10 10.54 62.01 -117.15
CA VAL A 10 10.37 63.16 -118.07
C VAL A 10 9.74 62.70 -119.39
N GLU A 11 10.11 61.51 -119.87
CA GLU A 11 9.59 60.92 -121.11
C GLU A 11 8.10 60.58 -121.02
N VAL A 12 7.63 60.09 -119.86
CA VAL A 12 6.21 59.81 -119.62
C VAL A 12 5.41 61.11 -119.39
N ARG A 13 6.04 62.15 -118.84
CA ARG A 13 5.42 63.47 -118.59
C ARG A 13 5.14 64.26 -119.87
N SER A 14 5.86 64.04 -120.96
CA SER A 14 5.71 64.78 -122.23
C SER A 14 4.72 64.16 -123.23
N MET A 15 4.18 62.96 -122.96
CA MET A 15 3.27 62.27 -123.88
C MET A 15 1.84 62.86 -123.86
N ALA A 16 1.32 63.20 -125.05
CA ALA A 16 -0.07 63.64 -125.22
C ALA A 16 -1.07 62.46 -125.19
N ASN A 17 -0.72 61.31 -125.79
CA ASN A 17 -1.48 60.05 -125.77
C ASN A 17 -0.53 58.85 -125.52
N PRO A 18 -0.57 58.18 -124.36
CA PRO A 18 0.31 57.06 -124.04
C PRO A 18 -0.23 55.70 -124.54
N PRO A 19 0.65 54.68 -124.70
CA PRO A 19 0.23 53.29 -124.92
C PRO A 19 -0.62 52.74 -123.76
N GLN A 20 -1.58 51.86 -124.05
CA GLN A 20 -2.51 51.29 -123.06
C GLN A 20 -1.78 50.62 -121.87
N ALA A 21 -0.67 49.93 -122.11
CA ALA A 21 0.13 49.29 -121.06
C ALA A 21 0.71 50.30 -120.04
N VAL A 22 1.02 51.52 -120.47
CA VAL A 22 1.54 52.59 -119.61
C VAL A 22 0.41 53.22 -118.80
N LYS A 23 -0.79 53.37 -119.40
CA LYS A 23 -1.98 53.87 -118.70
C LYS A 23 -2.38 52.95 -117.54
N VAL A 24 -2.51 51.65 -117.80
CA VAL A 24 -2.89 50.64 -116.80
C VAL A 24 -1.82 50.50 -115.70
N ALA A 25 -0.52 50.63 -116.06
CA ALA A 25 0.57 50.65 -115.11
C ALA A 25 0.50 51.82 -114.12
N LEU A 26 0.19 53.02 -114.59
CA LEU A 26 0.13 54.20 -113.74
C LEU A 26 -1.17 54.29 -112.95
N GLU A 27 -2.28 53.82 -113.52
CA GLU A 27 -3.58 53.73 -112.86
C GLU A 27 -3.53 52.81 -111.64
N SER A 28 -2.92 51.63 -111.77
CA SER A 28 -2.73 50.67 -110.67
C SER A 28 -1.80 51.18 -109.56
N ILE A 29 -0.80 52.00 -109.88
CA ILE A 29 0.05 52.67 -108.88
C ILE A 29 -0.73 53.78 -108.16
N CYS A 30 -1.53 54.56 -108.88
CA CYS A 30 -2.40 55.57 -108.27
C CYS A 30 -3.42 54.92 -107.33
N LEU A 31 -3.98 53.76 -107.73
CA LEU A 31 -4.90 52.98 -106.90
C LEU A 31 -4.24 52.43 -105.63
N LEU A 32 -2.98 51.96 -105.71
CA LEU A 32 -2.17 51.60 -104.53
C LEU A 32 -1.85 52.77 -103.61
N LEU A 33 -1.69 53.97 -104.16
CA LEU A 33 -1.46 55.21 -103.42
C LEU A 33 -2.76 55.84 -102.88
N GLY A 34 -3.92 55.22 -103.15
CA GLY A 34 -5.23 55.68 -102.67
C GLY A 34 -5.86 56.83 -103.48
N GLU A 35 -5.27 57.22 -104.61
CA GLU A 35 -5.79 58.28 -105.49
C GLU A 35 -6.49 57.66 -106.72
N GLN A 36 -7.82 57.77 -106.80
CA GLN A 36 -8.63 57.24 -107.90
C GLN A 36 -8.63 58.21 -109.09
N ALA A 37 -7.82 57.93 -110.11
CA ALA A 37 -7.71 58.76 -111.31
C ALA A 37 -7.97 57.92 -112.57
N ASN A 38 -9.16 58.04 -113.16
CA ASN A 38 -9.58 57.23 -114.32
C ASN A 38 -9.21 57.87 -115.68
N ASP A 39 -8.90 59.17 -115.68
CA ASP A 39 -8.55 59.92 -116.88
C ASP A 39 -7.05 60.26 -116.93
N TRP A 40 -6.45 60.18 -118.13
CA TRP A 40 -5.02 60.42 -118.33
C TRP A 40 -4.57 61.82 -117.86
N ARG A 41 -5.43 62.84 -117.96
CA ARG A 41 -5.15 64.18 -117.41
C ARG A 41 -4.96 64.16 -115.89
N ALA A 42 -5.78 63.40 -115.16
CA ALA A 42 -5.69 63.28 -113.71
C ALA A 42 -4.45 62.47 -113.31
N ILE A 43 -4.19 61.34 -113.99
CA ILE A 43 -2.99 60.52 -113.79
C ILE A 43 -1.71 61.34 -114.04
N ARG A 44 -1.68 62.14 -115.11
CA ARG A 44 -0.55 63.03 -115.44
C ARG A 44 -0.32 64.11 -114.36
N GLY A 45 -1.39 64.67 -113.80
CA GLY A 45 -1.30 65.64 -112.70
C GLY A 45 -0.64 65.07 -111.45
N ILE A 46 -0.89 63.79 -111.14
CA ILE A 46 -0.33 63.09 -109.98
C ILE A 46 1.16 62.79 -110.18
N ILE A 47 1.55 62.38 -111.39
CA ILE A 47 2.94 62.04 -111.73
C ILE A 47 3.85 63.28 -111.83
N ILE A 48 3.28 64.46 -112.13
CA ILE A 48 4.04 65.72 -112.19
C ILE A 48 4.46 66.19 -110.79
N ARG A 49 3.73 65.84 -109.73
CA ARG A 49 4.06 66.26 -108.36
C ARG A 49 5.47 65.81 -107.98
N ASP A 50 6.25 66.73 -107.40
CA ASP A 50 7.65 66.48 -107.04
C ASP A 50 7.81 65.42 -105.93
N ASN A 51 6.72 65.12 -105.20
CA ASN A 51 6.68 64.13 -104.12
C ASN A 51 6.27 62.70 -104.55
N PHE A 52 6.02 62.44 -105.83
CA PHE A 52 5.55 61.12 -106.29
C PHE A 52 6.52 59.97 -105.99
N ILE A 53 7.82 60.16 -106.23
CA ILE A 53 8.84 59.11 -105.99
C ILE A 53 9.06 58.85 -104.48
N PRO A 54 9.20 59.88 -103.61
CA PRO A 54 9.27 59.68 -102.15
C PRO A 54 8.11 58.87 -101.56
N THR A 55 6.87 59.10 -102.01
CA THR A 55 5.69 58.40 -101.49
C THR A 55 5.70 56.91 -101.79
N ILE A 56 6.25 56.50 -102.94
CA ILE A 56 6.39 55.09 -103.32
C ILE A 56 7.51 54.39 -102.53
N VAL A 57 8.60 55.11 -102.24
CA VAL A 57 9.74 54.57 -101.48
C VAL A 57 9.38 54.36 -100.01
N ASN A 58 8.61 55.28 -99.42
CA ASN A 58 8.22 55.25 -98.01
C ASN A 58 6.87 54.59 -97.76
N PHE A 59 6.33 53.86 -98.73
CA PHE A 59 5.04 53.21 -98.61
C PHE A 59 5.08 52.07 -97.60
N GLN A 60 4.13 52.08 -96.65
CA GLN A 60 4.02 51.07 -95.61
C GLN A 60 3.04 49.98 -96.06
N THR A 61 3.54 48.76 -96.25
CA THR A 61 2.75 47.56 -96.63
C THR A 61 1.58 47.26 -95.70
N ALA A 62 1.66 47.67 -94.43
CA ALA A 62 0.62 47.42 -93.42
C ALA A 62 -0.65 48.27 -93.60
N ASN A 63 -0.59 49.36 -94.38
CA ASN A 63 -1.71 50.30 -94.56
C ASN A 63 -2.52 50.07 -95.85
N ILE A 64 -2.28 48.97 -96.57
CA ILE A 64 -3.10 48.61 -97.74
C ILE A 64 -4.46 48.09 -97.24
N SER A 65 -5.53 48.82 -97.55
CA SER A 65 -6.88 48.37 -97.22
C SER A 65 -7.27 47.11 -98.01
N GLU A 66 -8.13 46.29 -97.40
CA GLU A 66 -8.61 45.04 -97.99
C GLU A 66 -9.29 45.26 -99.36
N ASP A 67 -10.03 46.37 -99.51
CA ASP A 67 -10.70 46.76 -100.74
C ASP A 67 -9.72 47.13 -101.87
N VAL A 68 -8.67 47.90 -101.57
CA VAL A 68 -7.64 48.30 -102.55
C VAL A 68 -6.82 47.08 -102.98
N ARG A 69 -6.54 46.15 -102.05
CA ARG A 69 -5.86 44.88 -102.33
C ARG A 69 -6.70 43.96 -103.22
N ALA A 70 -7.98 43.80 -102.91
CA ALA A 70 -8.91 42.99 -103.68
C ALA A 70 -9.09 43.55 -105.11
N GLN A 71 -9.14 44.87 -105.27
CA GLN A 71 -9.19 45.52 -106.57
C GLN A 71 -7.87 45.38 -107.36
N MET A 72 -6.72 45.45 -106.70
CA MET A 72 -5.41 45.20 -107.35
C MET A 72 -5.25 43.76 -107.83
N LEU A 73 -5.69 42.79 -107.03
CA LEU A 73 -5.64 41.36 -107.39
C LEU A 73 -6.63 41.01 -108.50
N SER A 74 -7.86 41.53 -108.46
CA SER A 74 -8.93 41.19 -109.40
C SER A 74 -8.91 41.96 -110.72
N LYS A 75 -8.54 43.26 -110.74
CA LYS A 75 -8.58 44.10 -111.95
C LYS A 75 -7.25 44.17 -112.71
N TYR A 76 -6.11 44.12 -112.02
CA TYR A 76 -4.80 44.34 -112.63
C TYR A 76 -3.93 43.08 -112.62
N MET A 77 -3.75 42.38 -111.49
CA MET A 77 -2.91 41.17 -111.45
C MET A 77 -3.51 39.94 -112.14
N SER A 78 -4.81 39.96 -112.43
CA SER A 78 -5.49 38.92 -113.21
C SER A 78 -5.26 39.06 -114.72
N GLN A 79 -4.80 40.23 -115.20
CA GLN A 79 -4.57 40.47 -116.63
C GLN A 79 -3.19 39.97 -117.09
N PRO A 80 -3.10 39.15 -118.16
CA PRO A 80 -1.84 38.60 -118.65
C PRO A 80 -0.89 39.64 -119.28
N ASP A 81 -1.36 40.87 -119.48
CA ASP A 81 -0.59 42.00 -120.01
C ASP A 81 0.05 42.87 -118.90
N TYR A 82 -0.37 42.68 -117.65
CA TYR A 82 0.13 43.43 -116.49
C TYR A 82 1.31 42.70 -115.82
N ASN A 83 2.45 42.69 -116.51
CA ASN A 83 3.70 42.12 -115.99
C ASN A 83 4.89 43.06 -116.22
N PHE A 84 5.97 42.82 -115.48
CA PHE A 84 7.18 43.65 -115.57
C PHE A 84 7.72 43.70 -117.00
N ASP A 85 7.82 42.56 -117.69
CA ASP A 85 8.51 42.47 -118.98
C ASP A 85 7.77 43.17 -120.14
N LYS A 86 6.43 43.08 -120.19
CA LYS A 86 5.60 43.74 -121.22
C LYS A 86 5.49 45.24 -120.98
N VAL A 87 5.29 45.67 -119.73
CA VAL A 87 5.20 47.10 -119.39
C VAL A 87 6.56 47.79 -119.55
N ASN A 88 7.66 47.11 -119.22
CA ASN A 88 9.01 47.63 -119.41
C ASN A 88 9.38 47.79 -120.89
N ARG A 89 8.85 46.92 -121.76
CA ARG A 89 9.01 47.01 -123.23
C ARG A 89 8.25 48.20 -123.82
N ALA A 90 7.10 48.58 -123.23
CA ALA A 90 6.31 49.75 -123.64
C ALA A 90 6.84 51.07 -123.02
N SER A 91 7.40 51.02 -121.82
CA SER A 91 8.05 52.16 -121.15
C SER A 91 9.04 51.68 -120.09
N GLN A 92 10.32 52.05 -120.26
CA GLN A 92 11.37 51.71 -119.30
C GLN A 92 11.17 52.37 -117.92
N ALA A 93 10.34 53.42 -117.85
CA ALA A 93 9.99 54.11 -116.61
C ALA A 93 8.94 53.34 -115.78
N CYS A 94 7.99 52.68 -116.45
CA CYS A 94 6.80 52.10 -115.79
C CYS A 94 7.02 50.66 -115.34
N GLY A 95 7.94 49.92 -115.97
CA GLY A 95 8.27 48.54 -115.57
C GLY A 95 8.62 48.40 -114.08
N PRO A 96 9.62 49.12 -113.56
CA PRO A 96 10.03 49.02 -112.16
C PRO A 96 8.94 49.33 -111.14
N LEU A 97 7.98 50.20 -111.50
CA LEU A 97 6.86 50.58 -110.63
C LEU A 97 5.82 49.46 -110.51
N VAL A 98 5.51 48.76 -111.62
CA VAL A 98 4.62 47.59 -111.60
C VAL A 98 5.22 46.43 -110.79
N LYS A 99 6.53 46.19 -110.87
CA LYS A 99 7.20 45.16 -110.06
C LYS A 99 7.13 45.47 -108.55
N TRP A 100 7.21 46.74 -108.18
CA TRP A 100 7.02 47.17 -106.79
C TRP A 100 5.58 46.95 -106.33
N ALA A 101 4.59 47.37 -107.11
CA ALA A 101 3.17 47.16 -106.82
C ALA A 101 2.85 45.67 -106.58
N ILE A 102 3.43 44.76 -107.38
CA ILE A 102 3.24 43.32 -107.23
C ILE A 102 3.81 42.77 -105.92
N ALA A 103 5.01 43.22 -105.52
CA ALA A 103 5.66 42.75 -104.30
C ALA A 103 4.94 43.22 -103.02
N GLN A 104 4.38 44.43 -103.02
CA GLN A 104 3.68 45.01 -101.87
C GLN A 104 2.39 44.26 -101.54
N VAL A 105 1.60 43.91 -102.56
CA VAL A 105 0.34 43.17 -102.40
C VAL A 105 0.58 41.74 -101.87
N LYS A 106 1.64 41.06 -102.33
CA LYS A 106 1.99 39.70 -101.85
C LYS A 106 2.49 39.67 -100.40
N TYR A 107 3.22 40.69 -99.97
CA TYR A 107 3.71 40.78 -98.58
C TYR A 107 2.57 41.03 -97.58
N ALA A 108 1.59 41.85 -97.96
CA ALA A 108 0.42 42.11 -97.13
C ALA A 108 -0.45 40.86 -96.88
N ASP A 109 -0.56 39.95 -97.87
CA ASP A 109 -1.32 38.70 -97.75
C ASP A 109 -0.68 37.69 -96.77
N MET A 110 0.65 37.64 -96.73
CA MET A 110 1.39 36.72 -95.85
C MET A 110 1.32 37.13 -94.36
N LEU A 111 1.30 38.43 -94.07
CA LEU A 111 1.22 38.96 -92.70
C LEU A 111 -0.07 38.54 -91.99
N LEU A 112 -1.20 38.58 -92.69
CA LEU A 112 -2.53 38.28 -92.15
C LEU A 112 -2.68 36.81 -91.70
N ARG A 113 -1.89 35.91 -92.32
CA ARG A 113 -1.96 34.47 -92.05
C ARG A 113 -1.15 34.03 -90.83
N ILE A 114 -0.18 34.82 -90.36
CA ILE A 114 0.76 34.47 -89.27
C ILE A 114 0.34 35.10 -87.92
N GLU A 115 -0.48 36.14 -87.96
CA GLU A 115 -0.95 36.88 -86.79
C GLU A 115 -1.79 36.07 -85.79
N PRO A 116 -2.68 35.14 -86.21
CA PRO A 116 -3.47 34.34 -85.25
C PRO A 116 -2.62 33.38 -84.42
N LEU A 117 -1.63 32.69 -85.04
CA LEU A 117 -0.79 31.71 -84.35
C LEU A 117 0.15 32.35 -83.32
N ARG A 118 0.63 33.58 -83.59
CA ARG A 118 1.47 34.31 -82.63
C ARG A 118 0.70 34.71 -81.37
N ASN A 119 -0.56 35.08 -81.50
CA ASN A 119 -1.40 35.45 -80.36
C ASN A 119 -1.75 34.23 -79.50
N GLU A 120 -2.01 33.08 -80.12
CA GLU A 120 -2.34 31.84 -79.41
C GLU A 120 -1.15 31.31 -78.59
N LEU A 121 0.05 31.29 -79.17
CA LEU A 121 1.28 30.83 -78.49
C LEU A 121 1.61 31.70 -77.26
N LYS A 122 1.50 33.03 -77.41
CA LYS A 122 1.70 33.98 -76.31
C LYS A 122 0.67 33.80 -75.18
N SER A 123 -0.57 33.44 -75.52
CA SER A 123 -1.62 33.17 -74.53
C SER A 123 -1.35 31.89 -73.74
N LEU A 124 -0.81 30.85 -74.39
CA LEU A 124 -0.50 29.57 -73.77
C LEU A 124 0.74 29.67 -72.86
N GLU A 125 1.79 30.38 -73.29
CA GLU A 125 2.97 30.66 -72.45
C GLU A 125 2.59 31.43 -71.19
N SER A 126 1.73 32.45 -71.32
CA SER A 126 1.22 33.20 -70.16
C SER A 126 0.42 32.32 -69.21
N LYS A 127 -0.44 31.42 -69.72
CA LYS A 127 -1.21 30.50 -68.88
C LYS A 127 -0.33 29.45 -68.20
N ALA A 128 0.69 28.93 -68.88
CA ALA A 128 1.66 27.98 -68.32
C ALA A 128 2.45 28.61 -67.16
N GLY A 129 2.97 29.84 -67.34
CA GLY A 129 3.69 30.55 -66.28
C GLY A 129 2.82 30.83 -65.05
N VAL A 130 1.55 31.19 -65.24
CA VAL A 130 0.60 31.36 -64.12
C VAL A 130 0.32 30.04 -63.41
N SER A 131 0.23 28.92 -64.15
CA SER A 131 0.01 27.60 -63.56
C SER A 131 1.22 27.09 -62.78
N GLU A 132 2.43 27.29 -63.29
CA GLU A 132 3.68 26.94 -62.59
C GLU A 132 3.86 27.77 -61.32
N ALA A 133 3.59 29.08 -61.36
CA ALA A 133 3.65 29.94 -60.18
C ALA A 133 2.67 29.46 -59.08
N LYS A 134 1.43 29.11 -59.45
CA LYS A 134 0.45 28.55 -58.51
C LYS A 134 0.87 27.19 -57.97
N ALA A 135 1.47 26.32 -58.79
CA ALA A 135 1.97 25.03 -58.34
C ALA A 135 3.12 25.18 -57.34
N ALA A 136 4.03 26.13 -57.57
CA ALA A 136 5.12 26.44 -56.65
C ALA A 136 4.61 27.02 -55.32
N GLU A 137 3.61 27.90 -55.36
CA GLU A 137 2.97 28.46 -54.17
C GLU A 137 2.28 27.36 -53.34
N ILE A 138 1.49 26.50 -53.98
CA ILE A 138 0.82 25.37 -53.31
C ILE A 138 1.85 24.40 -52.72
N ALA A 139 2.92 24.08 -53.45
CA ALA A 139 4.01 23.23 -52.94
C ALA A 139 4.70 23.84 -51.71
N SER A 140 4.91 25.16 -51.70
CA SER A 140 5.45 25.87 -50.54
C SER A 140 4.51 25.81 -49.33
N VAL A 141 3.20 25.96 -49.55
CA VAL A 141 2.19 25.85 -48.48
C VAL A 141 2.13 24.43 -47.93
N ILE A 142 2.16 23.41 -48.79
CA ILE A 142 2.18 21.99 -48.38
C ILE A 142 3.42 21.72 -47.53
N ALA A 143 4.61 22.15 -47.97
CA ALA A 143 5.84 21.97 -47.19
C ALA A 143 5.77 22.66 -45.82
N GLY A 144 5.16 23.86 -45.74
CA GLY A 144 4.93 24.56 -44.48
C GLY A 144 3.95 23.82 -43.55
N LEU A 145 2.87 23.28 -44.10
CA LEU A 145 1.89 22.48 -43.37
C LEU A 145 2.48 21.14 -42.90
N GLU A 146 3.25 20.44 -43.73
CA GLU A 146 3.93 19.19 -43.36
C GLU A 146 4.92 19.42 -42.21
N LYS A 147 5.70 20.51 -42.26
CA LYS A 147 6.59 20.90 -41.17
C LYS A 147 5.82 21.23 -39.89
N SER A 148 4.68 21.90 -40.01
CA SER A 148 3.84 22.21 -38.84
C SER A 148 3.23 20.94 -38.25
N ILE A 149 2.78 20.01 -39.10
CA ILE A 149 2.25 18.70 -38.68
C ILE A 149 3.34 17.87 -37.99
N SER A 150 4.58 17.87 -38.49
CA SER A 150 5.67 17.14 -37.85
C SER A 150 5.98 17.71 -36.47
N GLN A 151 6.03 19.04 -36.33
CA GLN A 151 6.21 19.70 -35.04
C GLN A 151 5.08 19.37 -34.05
N TYR A 152 3.82 19.49 -34.48
CA TYR A 152 2.69 19.16 -33.63
C TYR A 152 2.64 17.68 -33.25
N LYS A 153 3.09 16.77 -34.11
CA LYS A 153 3.19 15.34 -33.74
C LYS A 153 4.22 15.10 -32.64
N GLU A 154 5.38 15.76 -32.69
CA GLU A 154 6.40 15.68 -31.65
C GLU A 154 5.90 16.26 -30.32
N GLU A 155 5.30 17.46 -30.36
CA GLU A 155 4.69 18.09 -29.19
C GLU A 155 3.57 17.24 -28.58
N TYR A 156 2.70 16.68 -29.42
CA TYR A 156 1.61 15.82 -28.98
C TYR A 156 2.12 14.52 -28.35
N ALA A 157 3.17 13.90 -28.91
CA ALA A 157 3.81 12.73 -28.33
C ALA A 157 4.45 13.05 -26.96
N ALA A 158 5.11 14.20 -26.85
CA ALA A 158 5.68 14.67 -25.58
C ALA A 158 4.59 14.93 -24.53
N LEU A 159 3.49 15.58 -24.90
CA LEU A 159 2.35 15.84 -24.02
C LEU A 159 1.67 14.55 -23.56
N ILE A 160 1.48 13.55 -24.44
CA ILE A 160 0.95 12.24 -24.03
C ILE A 160 1.89 11.56 -23.05
N SER A 161 3.20 11.56 -23.32
CA SER A 161 4.18 10.96 -22.41
C SER A 161 4.14 11.60 -21.02
N GLN A 162 4.06 12.94 -20.96
CA GLN A 162 3.90 13.67 -19.70
C GLN A 162 2.57 13.37 -19.02
N ALA A 163 1.46 13.36 -19.75
CA ALA A 163 0.15 13.05 -19.21
C ALA A 163 0.10 11.62 -18.63
N GLN A 164 0.72 10.66 -19.31
CA GLN A 164 0.81 9.27 -18.85
C GLN A 164 1.71 9.15 -17.60
N ALA A 165 2.82 9.89 -17.55
CA ALA A 165 3.70 9.93 -16.38
C ALA A 165 2.99 10.56 -15.17
N ILE A 166 2.30 11.69 -15.35
CA ILE A 166 1.50 12.32 -14.29
C ILE A 166 0.39 11.39 -13.83
N LYS A 167 -0.27 10.68 -14.76
CA LYS A 167 -1.32 9.73 -14.41
C LYS A 167 -0.79 8.55 -13.59
N SER A 168 0.41 8.03 -13.90
CA SER A 168 1.01 6.94 -13.11
C SER A 168 1.50 7.42 -11.74
N GLU A 169 2.04 8.65 -11.65
CA GLU A 169 2.36 9.27 -10.37
C GLU A 169 1.10 9.49 -9.53
N MET A 170 0.01 9.96 -10.14
CA MET A 170 -1.25 10.21 -9.44
C MET A 170 -1.81 8.91 -8.85
N THR A 171 -1.84 7.82 -9.59
CA THR A 171 -2.30 6.52 -9.07
C THR A 171 -1.37 5.98 -7.98
N ALA A 172 -0.06 6.17 -8.11
CA ALA A 172 0.90 5.79 -7.08
C ALA A 172 0.70 6.59 -5.78
N VAL A 173 0.48 7.91 -5.88
CA VAL A 173 0.20 8.78 -4.73
C VAL A 173 -1.14 8.45 -4.10
N GLU A 174 -2.19 8.24 -4.88
CA GLU A 174 -3.52 7.83 -4.37
C GLU A 174 -3.42 6.51 -3.59
N ALA A 175 -2.71 5.51 -4.13
CA ALA A 175 -2.48 4.26 -3.43
C ALA A 175 -1.67 4.44 -2.14
N LYS A 176 -0.70 5.37 -2.10
CA LYS A 176 0.04 5.71 -0.87
C LYS A 176 -0.85 6.41 0.16
N VAL A 177 -1.73 7.32 -0.26
CA VAL A 177 -2.66 8.03 0.62
C VAL A 177 -3.66 7.05 1.24
N ASN A 178 -4.27 6.18 0.44
CA ASN A 178 -5.21 5.18 0.93
C ASN A 178 -4.56 4.24 1.96
N ARG A 179 -3.32 3.79 1.69
CA ARG A 179 -2.52 3.01 2.65
C ARG A 179 -2.24 3.78 3.94
N SER A 180 -1.88 5.05 3.82
CA SER A 180 -1.59 5.91 4.97
C SER A 180 -2.82 6.10 5.87
N VAL A 181 -3.99 6.32 5.28
CA VAL A 181 -5.24 6.50 6.02
C VAL A 181 -5.64 5.22 6.75
N ALA A 182 -5.55 4.06 6.09
CA ALA A 182 -5.83 2.77 6.71
C ALA A 182 -4.88 2.48 7.88
N LEU A 183 -3.58 2.71 7.69
CA LEU A 183 -2.55 2.52 8.71
C LEU A 183 -2.72 3.50 9.89
N LEU A 184 -3.05 4.77 9.63
CA LEU A 184 -3.31 5.73 10.71
C LEU A 184 -4.54 5.34 11.53
N ARG A 185 -5.61 4.88 10.88
CA ARG A 185 -6.80 4.40 11.58
C ARG A 185 -6.47 3.18 12.43
N SER A 186 -5.73 2.21 11.89
CA SER A 186 -5.37 1.00 12.63
C SER A 186 -4.45 1.28 13.82
N LEU A 187 -3.44 2.13 13.64
CA LEU A 187 -2.56 2.57 14.72
C LEU A 187 -3.25 3.46 15.74
N SER A 188 -4.30 4.19 15.35
CA SER A 188 -5.10 5.00 16.28
C SER A 188 -5.90 4.12 17.26
N ASP A 189 -6.52 3.04 16.77
CA ASP A 189 -7.21 2.07 17.63
C ASP A 189 -6.22 1.45 18.62
N GLU A 190 -5.06 1.03 18.11
CA GLU A 190 -4.03 0.38 18.92
C GLU A 190 -3.39 1.36 19.93
N ARG A 191 -3.23 2.62 19.55
CA ARG A 191 -2.81 3.69 20.46
C ARG A 191 -3.81 3.88 21.60
N SER A 192 -5.11 3.89 21.32
CA SER A 192 -6.13 4.00 22.38
C SER A 192 -6.01 2.82 23.35
N ARG A 193 -5.93 1.61 22.80
CA ARG A 193 -5.79 0.38 23.58
C ARG A 193 -4.53 0.38 24.45
N TRP A 194 -3.38 0.78 23.90
CA TRP A 194 -2.14 0.94 24.68
C TRP A 194 -2.23 2.05 25.70
N GLN A 195 -2.94 3.14 25.40
CA GLN A 195 -3.17 4.21 26.35
C GLN A 195 -4.02 3.71 27.53
N ASP A 196 -5.07 2.93 27.27
CA ASP A 196 -5.91 2.32 28.30
C ASP A 196 -5.11 1.33 29.15
N THR A 197 -4.31 0.46 28.52
CA THR A 197 -3.40 -0.46 29.23
C THR A 197 -2.35 0.31 30.04
N SER A 198 -1.80 1.40 29.51
CA SER A 198 -0.84 2.25 30.20
C SER A 198 -1.49 2.97 31.39
N ASN A 199 -2.71 3.46 31.25
CA ASN A 199 -3.47 4.10 32.32
C ASN A 199 -3.81 3.07 33.41
N ALA A 200 -4.23 1.86 33.02
CA ALA A 200 -4.47 0.76 33.94
C ALA A 200 -3.19 0.36 34.68
N PHE A 201 -2.05 0.28 33.99
CA PHE A 201 -0.75 0.02 34.61
C PHE A 201 -0.33 1.14 35.57
N GLN A 202 -0.59 2.40 35.21
CA GLN A 202 -0.34 3.54 36.10
C GLN A 202 -1.21 3.47 37.37
N ALA A 203 -2.49 3.11 37.24
CA ALA A 203 -3.38 2.89 38.37
C ALA A 203 -2.90 1.72 39.26
N GLN A 204 -2.47 0.61 38.64
CA GLN A 204 -1.87 -0.53 39.36
C GLN A 204 -0.58 -0.15 40.08
N MET A 205 0.24 0.74 39.49
CA MET A 205 1.44 1.25 40.12
C MET A 205 1.13 2.13 41.34
N GLY A 206 0.00 2.87 41.32
CA GLY A 206 -0.48 3.63 42.47
C GLY A 206 -0.85 2.73 43.65
N THR A 207 -1.49 1.58 43.38
CA THR A 207 -1.96 0.65 44.43
C THR A 207 -0.95 -0.42 44.83
N ILE A 208 0.21 -0.51 44.15
CA ILE A 208 1.14 -1.63 44.31
C ILE A 208 1.64 -1.81 45.74
N VAL A 209 1.86 -0.71 46.46
CA VAL A 209 2.37 -0.74 47.83
C VAL A 209 1.35 -1.43 48.75
N GLY A 210 0.08 -1.05 48.65
CA GLY A 210 -1.00 -1.67 49.41
C GLY A 210 -1.25 -3.13 49.00
N ASP A 211 -1.28 -3.40 47.68
CA ASP A 211 -1.53 -4.74 47.14
C ASP A 211 -0.44 -5.74 47.56
N VAL A 212 0.83 -5.33 47.52
CA VAL A 212 1.98 -6.14 47.97
C VAL A 212 1.98 -6.30 49.49
N MET A 213 1.61 -5.26 50.24
CA MET A 213 1.54 -5.35 51.70
C MET A 213 0.48 -6.37 52.15
N LEU A 214 -0.73 -6.31 51.59
CA LEU A 214 -1.79 -7.30 51.84
C LEU A 214 -1.35 -8.72 51.43
N SER A 215 -0.78 -8.85 50.24
CA SER A 215 -0.32 -10.13 49.71
C SER A 215 0.81 -10.74 50.55
N SER A 216 1.74 -9.92 51.01
CA SER A 216 2.85 -10.37 51.86
C SER A 216 2.37 -10.76 53.27
N ALA A 217 1.44 -10.01 53.85
CA ALA A 217 0.81 -10.35 55.12
C ALA A 217 0.06 -11.68 55.02
N PHE A 218 -0.64 -11.89 53.90
CA PHE A 218 -1.31 -13.14 53.60
C PHE A 218 -0.32 -14.32 53.54
N LEU A 219 0.74 -14.23 52.73
CA LEU A 219 1.74 -15.30 52.63
C LEU A 219 2.49 -15.58 53.95
N ALA A 220 2.66 -14.56 54.80
CA ALA A 220 3.41 -14.69 56.05
C ALA A 220 2.58 -15.27 57.21
N TYR A 221 1.31 -14.89 57.32
CA TYR A 221 0.50 -15.14 58.51
C TYR A 221 -0.79 -15.94 58.26
N ALA A 222 -1.35 -15.91 57.06
CA ALA A 222 -2.68 -16.49 56.82
C ALA A 222 -2.68 -18.03 56.76
N GLY A 223 -1.55 -18.66 56.47
CA GLY A 223 -1.48 -20.08 56.16
C GLY A 223 -1.88 -21.03 57.30
N TYR A 224 -1.72 -20.63 58.56
CA TYR A 224 -2.17 -21.42 59.72
C TYR A 224 -3.70 -21.46 59.86
N PHE A 225 -4.36 -20.37 59.46
CA PHE A 225 -5.78 -20.14 59.71
C PHE A 225 -6.67 -20.81 58.67
N ASP A 226 -7.92 -21.04 59.05
CA ASP A 226 -8.98 -21.53 58.17
C ASP A 226 -9.48 -20.44 57.21
N GLN A 227 -10.28 -20.83 56.22
CA GLN A 227 -10.77 -19.91 55.19
C GLN A 227 -11.53 -18.71 55.77
N GLN A 228 -12.33 -18.91 56.82
CA GLN A 228 -13.14 -17.85 57.42
C GLN A 228 -12.27 -16.82 58.16
N LEU A 229 -11.32 -17.27 58.98
CA LEU A 229 -10.39 -16.38 59.67
C LEU A 229 -9.47 -15.66 58.69
N ARG A 230 -9.03 -16.31 57.61
CA ARG A 230 -8.27 -15.63 56.53
C ARG A 230 -9.05 -14.47 55.94
N GLN A 231 -10.33 -14.65 55.66
CA GLN A 231 -11.18 -13.58 55.15
C GLN A 231 -11.31 -12.44 56.16
N ASN A 232 -11.56 -12.76 57.44
CA ASN A 232 -11.63 -11.77 58.51
C ASN A 232 -10.32 -10.99 58.68
N LEU A 233 -9.17 -11.68 58.66
CA LEU A 233 -7.84 -11.08 58.71
C LEU A 233 -7.63 -10.13 57.54
N PHE A 234 -7.97 -10.57 56.33
CA PHE A 234 -7.82 -9.76 55.13
C PHE A 234 -8.69 -8.50 55.19
N THR A 235 -9.97 -8.62 55.55
CA THR A 235 -10.86 -7.46 55.73
C THR A 235 -10.33 -6.50 56.80
N THR A 236 -9.79 -7.02 57.89
CA THR A 236 -9.20 -6.21 58.97
C THR A 236 -7.93 -5.50 58.51
N TRP A 237 -7.03 -6.19 57.80
CA TRP A 237 -5.83 -5.60 57.22
C TRP A 237 -6.18 -4.51 56.19
N SER A 238 -7.15 -4.76 55.32
CA SER A 238 -7.64 -3.76 54.36
C SER A 238 -8.21 -2.53 55.06
N SER A 239 -8.97 -2.71 56.15
CA SER A 239 -9.48 -1.59 56.95
C SER A 239 -8.34 -0.77 57.59
N HIS A 240 -7.31 -1.44 58.12
CA HIS A 240 -6.14 -0.75 58.66
C HIS A 240 -5.33 0.00 57.60
N LEU A 241 -5.15 -0.58 56.41
CA LEU A 241 -4.49 0.12 55.29
C LEU A 241 -5.27 1.36 54.86
N GLN A 242 -6.60 1.25 54.81
CA GLN A 242 -7.47 2.38 54.49
C GLN A 242 -7.34 3.51 55.53
N GLN A 243 -7.32 3.16 56.83
CA GLN A 243 -7.10 4.12 57.92
C GLN A 243 -5.70 4.75 57.86
N ALA A 244 -4.69 4.01 57.41
CA ALA A 244 -3.32 4.49 57.23
C ALA A 244 -3.15 5.36 55.96
N GLY A 245 -4.20 5.53 55.16
CA GLY A 245 -4.15 6.32 53.92
C GLY A 245 -3.37 5.64 52.79
N LEU A 246 -3.20 4.32 52.83
CA LEU A 246 -2.54 3.56 51.77
C LEU A 246 -3.56 3.14 50.72
N GLU A 247 -3.26 3.44 49.45
CA GLU A 247 -4.06 3.02 48.32
C GLU A 247 -3.82 1.53 48.01
N PHE A 248 -4.91 0.79 47.83
CA PHE A 248 -4.92 -0.61 47.45
C PHE A 248 -6.16 -0.91 46.61
N ARG A 249 -6.15 -2.02 45.87
CA ARG A 249 -7.30 -2.46 45.08
C ARG A 249 -8.36 -3.12 45.98
N GLN A 250 -9.58 -2.59 45.99
CA GLN A 250 -10.66 -3.16 46.83
C GLN A 250 -11.05 -4.57 46.39
N ASP A 251 -11.09 -4.81 45.08
CA ASP A 251 -11.40 -6.12 44.48
C ASP A 251 -10.13 -6.91 44.15
N LEU A 252 -9.19 -7.00 45.10
CA LEU A 252 -7.97 -7.80 44.89
C LEU A 252 -8.30 -9.29 44.95
N ALA A 253 -8.51 -9.92 43.78
CA ALA A 253 -8.57 -11.36 43.64
C ALA A 253 -7.20 -11.99 43.97
N ARG A 254 -7.01 -12.38 45.23
CA ARG A 254 -5.71 -12.85 45.80
C ARG A 254 -5.11 -14.02 45.04
N THR A 255 -5.95 -14.99 44.67
CA THR A 255 -5.55 -16.18 43.93
C THR A 255 -5.04 -15.81 42.54
N GLU A 256 -5.73 -14.93 41.83
CA GLU A 256 -5.32 -14.44 40.50
C GLU A 256 -4.10 -13.53 40.54
N TYR A 257 -3.96 -12.73 41.60
CA TYR A 257 -2.81 -11.85 41.77
C TYR A 257 -1.51 -12.63 42.05
N LEU A 258 -1.61 -13.71 42.82
CA LEU A 258 -0.44 -14.49 43.26
C LEU A 258 -0.14 -15.73 42.41
N SER A 259 -1.05 -16.15 41.53
CA SER A 259 -0.87 -17.32 40.65
C SER A 259 -1.35 -17.09 39.23
N THR A 260 -0.72 -17.74 38.27
CA THR A 260 -1.20 -17.76 36.89
C THR A 260 -2.25 -18.85 36.68
N ALA A 261 -3.07 -18.72 35.62
CA ALA A 261 -4.04 -19.77 35.26
C ALA A 261 -3.35 -21.10 34.97
N ASP A 262 -2.20 -21.08 34.29
CA ASP A 262 -1.41 -22.27 33.98
C ASP A 262 -0.90 -22.98 35.25
N GLU A 263 -0.45 -22.22 36.26
CA GLU A 263 -0.04 -22.77 37.55
C GLU A 263 -1.21 -23.49 38.24
N ARG A 264 -2.39 -22.86 38.27
CA ARG A 264 -3.59 -23.47 38.87
C ARG A 264 -4.00 -24.75 38.15
N LEU A 265 -3.98 -24.76 36.83
CA LEU A 265 -4.29 -25.95 36.02
C LEU A 265 -3.27 -27.07 36.25
N ALA A 266 -1.99 -26.74 36.38
CA ALA A 266 -0.94 -27.71 36.70
C ALA A 266 -1.17 -28.33 38.09
N TRP A 267 -1.54 -27.52 39.09
CA TRP A 267 -1.82 -28.04 40.42
C TRP A 267 -3.02 -28.99 40.45
N GLN A 268 -4.08 -28.65 39.72
CA GLN A 268 -5.24 -29.54 39.56
C GLN A 268 -4.86 -30.87 38.89
N ALA A 269 -4.02 -30.83 37.86
CA ALA A 269 -3.49 -32.04 37.22
C ALA A 269 -2.66 -32.90 38.18
N ASN A 270 -2.00 -32.28 39.16
CA ASN A 270 -1.22 -32.93 40.21
C ASN A 270 -2.05 -33.32 41.45
N ALA A 271 -3.37 -33.45 41.29
CA ALA A 271 -4.33 -33.88 42.31
C ALA A 271 -4.63 -32.86 43.43
N LEU A 272 -4.36 -31.57 43.23
CA LEU A 272 -4.84 -30.54 44.14
C LEU A 272 -6.36 -30.33 43.95
N PRO A 273 -7.16 -30.31 45.04
CA PRO A 273 -8.55 -29.88 44.97
C PRO A 273 -8.73 -28.47 44.41
N THR A 274 -9.85 -28.24 43.74
CA THR A 274 -10.16 -26.99 43.01
C THR A 274 -10.74 -25.88 43.89
N ASP A 275 -10.79 -26.05 45.21
CA ASP A 275 -11.33 -25.04 46.13
C ASP A 275 -10.35 -23.91 46.46
N ASP A 276 -10.90 -22.78 46.92
CA ASP A 276 -10.13 -21.57 47.24
C ASP A 276 -9.08 -21.83 48.32
N LEU A 277 -9.40 -22.60 49.37
CA LEU A 277 -8.47 -22.89 50.45
C LEU A 277 -7.24 -23.67 49.94
N CYS A 278 -7.48 -24.73 49.17
CA CYS A 278 -6.40 -25.53 48.58
C CYS A 278 -5.55 -24.74 47.58
N THR A 279 -6.17 -23.90 46.75
CA THR A 279 -5.43 -23.03 45.80
C THR A 279 -4.61 -21.95 46.52
N GLU A 280 -5.17 -21.31 47.55
CA GLU A 280 -4.44 -20.39 48.44
C GLU A 280 -3.25 -21.08 49.13
N ASN A 281 -3.44 -22.30 49.62
CA ASN A 281 -2.38 -23.08 50.24
C ASN A 281 -1.27 -23.45 49.24
N ALA A 282 -1.63 -23.83 48.01
CA ALA A 282 -0.66 -24.12 46.96
C ALA A 282 0.20 -22.90 46.60
N ILE A 283 -0.39 -21.70 46.60
CA ILE A 283 0.34 -20.44 46.42
C ILE A 283 1.39 -20.27 47.53
N MET A 284 1.03 -20.52 48.78
CA MET A 284 1.98 -20.45 49.91
C MET A 284 3.09 -21.50 49.80
N LEU A 285 2.75 -22.73 49.40
CA LEU A 285 3.72 -23.81 49.14
C LEU A 285 4.63 -23.54 47.94
N LYS A 286 4.25 -22.65 47.03
CA LYS A 286 5.08 -22.24 45.90
C LYS A 286 5.98 -21.04 46.24
N ARG A 287 5.45 -20.08 47.01
CA ARG A 287 6.08 -18.77 47.28
C ARG A 287 6.61 -18.63 48.71
N PHE A 288 6.87 -19.74 49.40
CA PHE A 288 7.36 -19.69 50.77
C PHE A 288 8.75 -19.06 50.88
N ASN A 289 8.95 -18.25 51.93
CA ASN A 289 10.29 -17.79 52.32
C ASN A 289 10.91 -18.73 53.37
N ARG A 290 10.17 -19.06 54.42
CA ARG A 290 10.52 -20.08 55.41
C ARG A 290 9.99 -21.44 54.98
N TYR A 291 10.70 -22.53 55.29
CA TYR A 291 10.26 -23.86 54.86
C TYR A 291 8.85 -24.18 55.43
N PRO A 292 7.96 -24.76 54.62
CA PRO A 292 6.58 -24.96 55.01
C PRO A 292 6.42 -26.17 55.96
N LEU A 293 5.58 -25.99 56.97
CA LEU A 293 5.03 -27.03 57.83
C LEU A 293 3.54 -27.16 57.54
N ILE A 294 3.14 -28.35 57.09
CA ILE A 294 1.83 -28.63 56.54
C ILE A 294 1.04 -29.43 57.56
N ILE A 295 -0.15 -28.94 57.90
CA ILE A 295 -1.13 -29.69 58.70
C ILE A 295 -2.09 -30.31 57.71
N ASP A 296 -2.01 -31.64 57.51
CA ASP A 296 -2.74 -32.36 56.47
C ASP A 296 -3.34 -33.66 57.03
N PRO A 297 -4.48 -33.60 57.74
CA PRO A 297 -5.13 -34.78 58.31
C PRO A 297 -5.61 -35.77 57.24
N SER A 298 -6.00 -35.28 56.06
CA SER A 298 -6.53 -36.09 54.96
C SER A 298 -5.44 -36.69 54.06
N GLY A 299 -4.21 -36.18 54.13
CA GLY A 299 -3.08 -36.62 53.30
C GLY A 299 -3.08 -36.06 51.87
N GLN A 300 -4.03 -35.17 51.53
CA GLN A 300 -4.18 -34.63 50.17
C GLN A 300 -3.00 -33.74 49.77
N ALA A 301 -2.50 -32.91 50.69
CA ALA A 301 -1.36 -32.05 50.42
C ALA A 301 -0.09 -32.86 50.19
N THR A 302 0.09 -33.96 50.94
CA THR A 302 1.24 -34.84 50.76
C THR A 302 1.23 -35.52 49.38
N GLU A 303 0.08 -35.96 48.90
CA GLU A 303 -0.05 -36.53 47.55
C GLU A 303 0.24 -35.49 46.46
N PHE A 304 -0.33 -34.29 46.60
CA PHE A 304 -0.08 -33.16 45.69
C PHE A 304 1.41 -32.84 45.58
N ILE A 305 2.12 -32.68 46.71
CA ILE A 305 3.56 -32.34 46.72
C ILE A 305 4.39 -33.46 46.10
N MET A 306 4.05 -34.72 46.38
CA MET A 306 4.75 -35.86 45.78
C MET A 306 4.60 -35.88 44.25
N ASN A 307 3.44 -35.51 43.72
CA ASN A 307 3.19 -35.41 42.28
C ASN A 307 3.89 -34.19 41.64
N GLU A 308 3.77 -33.01 42.26
CA GLU A 308 4.39 -31.76 41.78
C GLU A 308 5.92 -31.88 41.68
N TYR A 309 6.56 -32.48 42.68
CA TYR A 309 8.01 -32.62 42.74
C TYR A 309 8.52 -33.97 42.21
N LYS A 310 7.67 -34.79 41.57
CA LYS A 310 8.03 -36.10 41.04
C LYS A 310 9.20 -36.04 40.05
N ALA A 311 9.21 -35.04 39.17
CA ALA A 311 10.30 -34.84 38.20
C ALA A 311 11.65 -34.53 38.87
N ARG A 312 11.64 -33.97 40.08
CA ARG A 312 12.82 -33.64 40.89
C ARG A 312 13.23 -34.76 41.85
N ARG A 313 12.61 -35.95 41.77
CA ARG A 313 12.90 -37.11 42.63
C ARG A 313 12.74 -36.79 44.12
N ILE A 314 11.60 -36.21 44.48
CA ILE A 314 11.24 -35.99 45.89
C ILE A 314 11.30 -37.29 46.69
N THR A 315 11.94 -37.24 47.86
CA THR A 315 12.04 -38.36 48.78
C THR A 315 11.12 -38.13 49.97
N LYS A 316 10.42 -39.17 50.40
CA LYS A 316 9.51 -39.14 51.55
C LYS A 316 10.14 -39.90 52.71
N THR A 317 10.25 -39.26 53.88
CA THR A 317 10.81 -39.82 55.12
C THR A 317 9.98 -39.41 56.33
N SER A 318 10.27 -39.95 57.50
CA SER A 318 9.65 -39.56 58.78
C SER A 318 10.74 -39.18 59.79
N PHE A 319 10.43 -38.35 60.78
CA PHE A 319 11.33 -38.11 61.92
C PHE A 319 11.57 -39.37 62.77
N LEU A 320 10.67 -40.36 62.68
CA LEU A 320 10.77 -41.64 63.37
C LEU A 320 11.64 -42.66 62.63
N ASP A 321 12.07 -42.36 61.39
CA ASP A 321 12.87 -43.26 60.56
C ASP A 321 14.36 -43.13 60.91
N ASP A 322 15.02 -44.25 61.24
CA ASP A 322 16.46 -44.32 61.47
C ASP A 322 17.29 -43.81 60.27
N ALA A 323 16.72 -43.91 59.05
CA ALA A 323 17.34 -43.42 57.83
C ALA A 323 17.17 -41.91 57.60
N PHE A 324 16.38 -41.21 58.42
CA PHE A 324 16.07 -39.77 58.27
C PHE A 324 17.34 -38.93 58.10
N ARG A 325 18.32 -39.11 58.99
CA ARG A 325 19.59 -38.37 58.98
C ARG A 325 20.31 -38.50 57.64
N LYS A 326 20.44 -39.74 57.15
CA LYS A 326 21.11 -40.04 55.86
C LYS A 326 20.36 -39.44 54.68
N ASN A 327 19.03 -39.51 54.71
CA ASN A 327 18.19 -38.94 53.66
C ASN A 327 18.26 -37.41 53.65
N LEU A 328 18.30 -36.76 54.81
CA LEU A 328 18.50 -35.32 54.94
C LEU A 328 19.87 -34.90 54.43
N GLU A 329 20.95 -35.59 54.82
CA GLU A 329 22.30 -35.32 54.33
C GLU A 329 22.39 -35.44 52.80
N SER A 330 21.81 -36.51 52.24
CA SER A 330 21.77 -36.73 50.79
C SER A 330 20.98 -35.64 50.07
N ALA A 331 19.80 -35.28 50.58
CA ALA A 331 18.96 -34.25 50.01
C ALA A 331 19.64 -32.87 50.03
N LEU A 332 20.34 -32.51 51.13
CA LEU A 332 21.12 -31.27 51.23
C LEU A 332 22.25 -31.21 50.19
N ARG A 333 22.98 -32.33 49.99
CA ARG A 333 24.08 -32.42 49.02
C ARG A 333 23.62 -32.33 47.58
N PHE A 334 22.62 -33.11 47.21
CA PHE A 334 22.17 -33.21 45.83
C PHE A 334 21.06 -32.22 45.46
N GLY A 335 20.48 -31.55 46.44
CA GLY A 335 19.40 -30.58 46.26
C GLY A 335 18.08 -31.21 45.84
N ASN A 336 17.86 -32.47 46.22
CA ASN A 336 16.58 -33.15 45.99
C ASN A 336 15.54 -32.65 47.02
N PRO A 337 14.27 -32.47 46.62
CA PRO A 337 13.21 -32.16 47.58
C PRO A 337 13.01 -33.29 48.60
N LEU A 338 12.76 -32.93 49.85
CA LEU A 338 12.50 -33.87 50.94
C LEU A 338 11.15 -33.56 51.59
N LEU A 339 10.28 -34.56 51.71
CA LEU A 339 9.04 -34.51 52.47
C LEU A 339 9.21 -35.32 53.76
N VAL A 340 9.13 -34.66 54.91
CA VAL A 340 9.30 -35.26 56.23
C VAL A 340 7.96 -35.32 56.95
N GLN A 341 7.53 -36.53 57.32
CA GLN A 341 6.30 -36.80 58.05
C GLN A 341 6.54 -36.86 59.57
N ASP A 342 5.44 -36.87 60.32
CA ASP A 342 5.38 -37.06 61.77
C ASP A 342 6.15 -35.97 62.54
N VAL A 343 5.89 -34.71 62.15
CA VAL A 343 6.55 -33.52 62.71
C VAL A 343 6.23 -33.31 64.19
N GLU A 344 5.17 -33.93 64.71
CA GLU A 344 4.91 -34.03 66.15
C GLU A 344 6.11 -34.60 66.94
N ASN A 345 6.93 -35.44 66.31
CA ASN A 345 8.17 -35.98 66.87
C ASN A 345 9.41 -35.21 66.39
N TYR A 346 9.29 -33.87 66.33
CA TYR A 346 10.31 -32.98 65.78
C TYR A 346 11.72 -33.23 66.33
N ASP A 347 12.69 -33.45 65.44
CA ASP A 347 14.12 -33.54 65.78
C ASP A 347 14.83 -32.18 65.60
N PRO A 348 15.42 -31.59 66.67
CA PRO A 348 16.20 -30.35 66.61
C PRO A 348 17.38 -30.36 65.64
N ILE A 349 17.79 -31.53 65.12
CA ILE A 349 18.85 -31.62 64.11
C ILE A 349 18.55 -30.79 62.85
N VAL A 350 17.28 -30.52 62.54
CA VAL A 350 16.88 -29.74 61.37
C VAL A 350 17.06 -28.24 61.59
N ASN A 351 17.29 -27.77 62.82
CA ASN A 351 17.40 -26.35 63.15
C ASN A 351 18.40 -25.56 62.30
N PRO A 352 19.64 -26.03 62.07
CA PRO A 352 20.59 -25.32 61.21
C PRO A 352 20.05 -25.12 59.78
N VAL A 353 19.26 -26.10 59.29
CA VAL A 353 18.62 -26.06 57.97
C VAL A 353 17.48 -25.04 57.96
N LEU A 354 16.60 -25.06 58.96
CA LEU A 354 15.48 -24.11 59.06
C LEU A 354 15.96 -22.66 59.21
N ASN A 355 17.01 -22.45 60.00
CA ASN A 355 17.62 -21.14 60.22
C ASN A 355 18.49 -20.67 59.05
N ARG A 356 18.78 -21.57 58.09
CA ARG A 356 19.73 -21.34 56.98
C ARG A 356 21.11 -20.89 57.49
N GLU A 357 21.61 -21.58 58.51
CA GLU A 357 22.94 -21.37 59.11
C GLU A 357 24.06 -21.85 58.18
N VAL A 358 24.27 -21.10 57.09
CA VAL A 358 25.22 -21.45 56.03
C VAL A 358 26.57 -20.77 56.26
N ARG A 359 27.65 -21.53 56.08
CA ARG A 359 29.04 -21.05 56.12
C ARG A 359 29.63 -21.09 54.71
N ARG A 360 30.23 -19.98 54.27
CA ARG A 360 30.88 -19.89 52.96
C ARG A 360 32.39 -20.03 53.12
N THR A 361 32.94 -21.14 52.63
CA THR A 361 34.38 -21.42 52.71
C THR A 361 34.90 -21.86 51.34
N GLY A 362 35.88 -21.14 50.80
CA GLY A 362 36.53 -21.53 49.53
C GLY A 362 35.59 -21.62 48.32
N GLY A 363 34.56 -20.77 48.25
CA GLY A 363 33.56 -20.78 47.18
C GLY A 363 32.45 -21.83 47.32
N ARG A 364 32.52 -22.69 48.35
CA ARG A 364 31.46 -23.65 48.68
C ARG A 364 30.55 -23.09 49.77
N VAL A 365 29.27 -23.45 49.72
CA VAL A 365 28.28 -23.15 50.75
C VAL A 365 28.09 -24.43 51.57
N LEU A 366 28.46 -24.37 52.84
CA LEU A 366 28.44 -25.50 53.76
C LEU A 366 27.37 -25.29 54.84
N ILE A 367 26.77 -26.37 55.31
CA ILE A 367 25.87 -26.38 56.46
C ILE A 367 26.32 -27.47 57.43
N THR A 368 26.36 -27.13 58.73
CA THR A 368 26.72 -28.04 59.81
C THR A 368 25.49 -28.82 60.27
N LEU A 369 25.53 -30.14 60.16
CA LEU A 369 24.47 -31.02 60.65
C LEU A 369 25.07 -32.00 61.66
N GLY A 370 24.83 -31.77 62.96
CA GLY A 370 25.53 -32.50 64.02
C GLY A 370 27.04 -32.27 63.91
N ASP A 371 27.79 -33.35 63.70
CA ASP A 371 29.27 -33.31 63.62
C ASP A 371 29.79 -33.23 62.17
N GLN A 372 28.90 -33.17 61.16
CA GLN A 372 29.30 -33.18 59.75
C GLN A 372 29.07 -31.84 59.05
N ASP A 373 30.04 -31.47 58.22
CA ASP A 373 29.92 -30.38 57.26
C ASP A 373 29.46 -30.89 55.90
N ILE A 374 28.35 -30.35 55.43
CA ILE A 374 27.67 -30.80 54.22
C ILE A 374 27.63 -29.67 53.20
N ASP A 375 27.92 -29.98 51.94
CA ASP A 375 27.67 -29.05 50.84
C ASP A 375 26.18 -28.81 50.67
N LEU A 376 25.74 -27.57 50.80
CA LEU A 376 24.35 -27.19 50.57
C LEU A 376 24.14 -26.86 49.10
N SER A 377 23.29 -27.64 48.44
CA SER A 377 22.78 -27.30 47.11
C SER A 377 21.75 -26.15 47.18
N PRO A 378 21.85 -25.12 46.34
CA PRO A 378 20.85 -24.04 46.26
C PRO A 378 19.44 -24.49 45.88
N SER A 379 19.29 -25.68 45.26
CA SER A 379 17.99 -26.22 44.84
C SER A 379 17.26 -27.00 45.93
N PHE A 380 17.87 -27.18 47.10
CA PHE A 380 17.29 -27.95 48.20
C PHE A 380 16.00 -27.32 48.74
N THR A 381 14.99 -28.15 48.92
CA THR A 381 13.70 -27.77 49.51
C THR A 381 13.21 -28.86 50.45
N ILE A 382 12.80 -28.49 51.66
CA ILE A 382 12.19 -29.40 52.63
C ILE A 382 10.74 -29.00 52.90
N PHE A 383 9.87 -29.99 52.93
CA PHE A 383 8.46 -29.89 53.33
C PHE A 383 8.28 -30.75 54.58
N MET A 384 7.63 -30.21 55.60
CA MET A 384 7.30 -30.92 56.83
C MET A 384 5.78 -31.13 56.86
N SER A 385 5.30 -32.32 57.23
CA SER A 385 3.86 -32.61 57.30
C SER A 385 3.48 -33.36 58.57
N THR A 386 2.40 -32.94 59.24
CA THR A 386 1.74 -33.72 60.29
C THR A 386 0.34 -34.13 59.84
N ARG A 387 -0.14 -35.28 60.32
CA ARG A 387 -1.53 -35.72 60.15
C ARG A 387 -2.40 -35.35 61.35
N ASP A 388 -1.80 -34.95 62.45
CA ASP A 388 -2.54 -34.58 63.66
C ASP A 388 -2.78 -33.05 63.67
N PRO A 389 -4.03 -32.60 63.50
CA PRO A 389 -4.36 -31.18 63.52
C PRO A 389 -4.33 -30.57 64.92
N THR A 390 -4.24 -31.37 65.98
CA THR A 390 -4.30 -30.92 67.38
C THR A 390 -2.91 -30.65 67.98
N VAL A 391 -1.84 -30.93 67.24
CA VAL A 391 -0.46 -30.75 67.72
C VAL A 391 -0.17 -29.29 68.00
N GLU A 392 0.20 -29.00 69.25
CA GLU A 392 0.74 -27.70 69.63
C GLU A 392 2.26 -27.68 69.40
N PHE A 393 2.69 -26.92 68.39
CA PHE A 393 4.10 -26.76 68.10
C PHE A 393 4.76 -25.74 69.04
N PRO A 394 6.02 -25.97 69.45
CA PRO A 394 6.74 -25.03 70.31
C PRO A 394 6.93 -23.68 69.57
N PRO A 395 6.84 -22.54 70.27
CA PRO A 395 6.98 -21.21 69.66
C PRO A 395 8.27 -21.02 68.86
N ASP A 396 9.34 -21.70 69.28
CA ASP A 396 10.63 -21.70 68.59
C ASP A 396 10.51 -22.24 67.15
N LEU A 397 9.86 -23.39 66.96
CA LEU A 397 9.60 -23.96 65.65
C LEU A 397 8.66 -23.05 64.85
N CYS A 398 7.59 -22.56 65.50
CA CYS A 398 6.59 -21.70 64.86
C CYS A 398 7.20 -20.43 64.25
N SER A 399 8.27 -19.89 64.85
CA SER A 399 8.95 -18.70 64.34
C SER A 399 9.77 -18.98 63.06
N ARG A 400 10.24 -20.22 62.88
CA ARG A 400 11.20 -20.63 61.83
C ARG A 400 10.55 -21.21 60.58
N VAL A 401 9.28 -21.62 60.67
CA VAL A 401 8.54 -22.26 59.58
C VAL A 401 7.37 -21.41 59.09
N THR A 402 6.85 -21.72 57.90
CA THR A 402 5.57 -21.19 57.44
C THR A 402 4.51 -22.26 57.58
N PHE A 403 3.48 -22.03 58.37
CA PHE A 403 2.36 -22.98 58.49
C PHE A 403 1.46 -22.92 57.28
N VAL A 404 1.02 -24.08 56.80
CA VAL A 404 -0.01 -24.22 55.77
C VAL A 404 -1.00 -25.29 56.21
N ASN A 405 -2.22 -24.86 56.50
CA ASN A 405 -3.26 -25.72 57.04
C ASN A 405 -4.20 -26.22 55.94
N PHE A 406 -4.14 -27.53 55.68
CA PHE A 406 -5.00 -28.28 54.74
C PHE A 406 -6.17 -29.00 55.42
N THR A 407 -6.44 -28.68 56.70
CA THR A 407 -7.64 -29.18 57.38
C THR A 407 -8.89 -28.81 56.58
N VAL A 408 -9.72 -29.81 56.30
CA VAL A 408 -10.91 -29.65 55.49
C VAL A 408 -11.93 -28.79 56.26
N THR A 409 -12.38 -27.71 55.64
CA THR A 409 -13.39 -26.80 56.20
C THR A 409 -14.77 -27.08 55.60
N ARG A 410 -15.83 -26.56 56.22
CA ARG A 410 -17.21 -26.68 55.68
C ARG A 410 -17.35 -26.16 54.27
N SER A 411 -16.72 -25.02 53.99
CA SER A 411 -16.71 -24.37 52.68
C SER A 411 -15.85 -25.13 51.68
N SER A 412 -14.65 -25.57 52.06
CA SER A 412 -13.79 -26.34 51.15
C SER A 412 -14.43 -27.69 50.79
N LEU A 413 -15.00 -28.41 51.76
CA LEU A 413 -15.70 -29.68 51.49
C LEU A 413 -16.94 -29.45 50.64
N HIS A 414 -17.70 -28.39 50.89
CA HIS A 414 -18.85 -28.02 50.07
C HIS A 414 -18.45 -27.82 48.60
N SER A 415 -17.38 -27.06 48.34
CA SER A 415 -16.84 -26.85 46.99
C SER A 415 -16.30 -28.14 46.37
N GLN A 416 -15.58 -28.97 47.13
CA GLN A 416 -15.10 -30.27 46.66
C GLN A 416 -16.26 -31.20 46.30
N CYS A 417 -17.26 -31.35 47.17
CA CYS A 417 -18.48 -32.11 46.91
C CYS A 417 -19.20 -31.61 45.67
N LEU A 418 -19.32 -30.29 45.47
CA LEU A 418 -19.92 -29.71 44.27
C LEU A 418 -19.20 -30.17 43.00
N ASN A 419 -17.86 -30.12 43.00
CA ASN A 419 -17.06 -30.58 41.88
C ASN A 419 -17.22 -32.09 41.62
N TYR A 420 -17.26 -32.92 42.68
CA TYR A 420 -17.50 -34.36 42.53
C TYR A 420 -18.90 -34.67 42.00
N VAL A 421 -19.93 -33.98 42.50
CA VAL A 421 -21.32 -34.13 42.05
C VAL A 421 -21.42 -33.75 40.58
N LEU A 422 -20.87 -32.60 40.17
CA LEU A 422 -20.88 -32.18 38.77
C LEU A 422 -20.17 -33.18 37.87
N LYS A 423 -19.00 -33.68 38.30
CA LYS A 423 -18.25 -34.69 37.54
C LYS A 423 -19.03 -36.01 37.37
N ALA A 424 -19.88 -36.37 38.33
CA ALA A 424 -20.69 -37.58 38.28
C ALA A 424 -22.02 -37.41 37.52
N GLU A 425 -22.76 -36.33 37.80
CA GLU A 425 -24.10 -36.08 37.24
C GLU A 425 -24.08 -35.39 35.88
N ARG A 426 -23.15 -34.45 35.70
CA ARG A 426 -23.04 -33.56 34.52
C ARG A 426 -21.60 -33.47 34.05
N GLN A 427 -21.03 -34.62 33.70
CA GLN A 427 -19.67 -34.71 33.16
C GLN A 427 -19.49 -33.80 31.93
N ASP A 428 -20.55 -33.59 31.13
CA ASP A 428 -20.56 -32.69 29.98
C ASP A 428 -20.34 -31.21 30.37
N VAL A 429 -20.86 -30.78 31.53
CA VAL A 429 -20.71 -29.42 32.04
C VAL A 429 -19.32 -29.24 32.67
N ASP A 430 -18.82 -30.24 33.41
CA ASP A 430 -17.49 -30.18 34.01
C ASP A 430 -16.37 -30.18 32.95
N THR A 431 -16.48 -31.01 31.91
CA THR A 431 -15.52 -30.99 30.79
C THR A 431 -15.56 -29.66 30.05
N LYS A 432 -16.77 -29.15 29.72
CA LYS A 432 -16.92 -27.81 29.12
C LYS A 432 -16.27 -26.73 29.97
N ARG A 433 -16.50 -26.72 31.28
CA ARG A 433 -15.87 -25.77 32.21
C ARG A 433 -14.35 -25.84 32.15
N SER A 434 -13.78 -27.04 32.23
CA SER A 434 -12.31 -27.24 32.19
C SER A 434 -11.72 -26.81 30.85
N ASP A 435 -12.38 -27.16 29.75
CA ASP A 435 -11.92 -26.83 28.41
C ASP A 435 -12.02 -25.33 28.15
N LEU A 436 -13.10 -24.66 28.58
CA LEU A 436 -13.26 -23.21 28.47
C LEU A 436 -12.19 -22.46 29.27
N LEU A 437 -11.88 -22.90 30.51
CA LEU A 437 -10.81 -22.28 31.31
C LEU A 437 -9.44 -22.41 30.64
N LYS A 438 -9.13 -23.57 30.03
CA LYS A 438 -7.89 -23.75 29.26
C LYS A 438 -7.87 -22.84 28.03
N LEU A 439 -8.97 -22.81 27.28
CA LEU A 439 -9.10 -22.01 26.06
C LEU A 439 -8.93 -20.52 26.35
N GLN A 440 -9.52 -20.02 27.45
CA GLN A 440 -9.39 -18.64 27.90
C GLN A 440 -7.93 -18.30 28.26
N GLY A 441 -7.23 -19.21 28.96
CA GLY A 441 -5.81 -19.08 29.24
C GLY A 441 -4.95 -19.01 27.97
N GLU A 442 -5.20 -19.92 27.01
CA GLU A 442 -4.52 -19.95 25.71
C GLU A 442 -4.78 -18.67 24.90
N PHE A 443 -6.01 -18.15 24.90
CA PHE A 443 -6.37 -16.91 24.23
C PHE A 443 -5.66 -15.70 24.83
N HIS A 444 -5.60 -15.58 26.16
CA HIS A 444 -4.85 -14.51 26.81
C HIS A 444 -3.36 -14.56 26.50
N LEU A 445 -2.76 -15.76 26.49
CA LEU A 445 -1.36 -15.94 26.11
C LEU A 445 -1.14 -15.55 24.64
N ARG A 446 -2.03 -15.99 23.75
CA ARG A 446 -1.95 -15.69 22.31
C ARG A 446 -2.13 -14.20 22.02
N LEU A 447 -3.04 -13.51 22.72
CA LEU A 447 -3.19 -12.06 22.65
C LEU A 447 -1.87 -11.36 23.01
N ARG A 448 -1.27 -11.69 24.16
CA ARG A 448 0.05 -11.12 24.55
C ARG A 448 1.14 -11.38 23.51
N HIS A 449 1.13 -12.56 22.87
CA HIS A 449 2.09 -12.89 21.84
C HIS A 449 1.90 -12.05 20.57
N LEU A 450 0.65 -11.87 20.13
CA LEU A 450 0.30 -11.02 18.99
C LEU A 450 0.66 -9.55 19.26
N GLU A 451 0.40 -9.06 20.47
CA GLU A 451 0.79 -7.70 20.89
C GLU A 451 2.30 -7.49 20.82
N LYS A 452 3.06 -8.43 21.37
CA LYS A 452 4.52 -8.37 21.32
C LYS A 452 5.03 -8.42 19.88
N SER A 453 4.42 -9.25 19.05
CA SER A 453 4.76 -9.35 17.62
C SER A 453 4.45 -8.06 16.87
N LEU A 454 3.33 -7.41 17.18
CA LEU A 454 2.93 -6.13 16.59
C LEU A 454 3.88 -5.00 17.01
N LEU A 455 4.25 -4.92 18.28
CA LEU A 455 5.26 -3.98 18.80
C LEU A 455 6.63 -4.22 18.16
N GLN A 456 7.03 -5.48 18.00
CA GLN A 456 8.29 -5.84 17.37
C GLN A 456 8.30 -5.46 15.88
N ALA A 457 7.21 -5.76 15.15
CA ALA A 457 7.06 -5.37 13.76
C ALA A 457 7.14 -3.85 13.57
N LEU A 458 6.58 -3.05 14.49
CA LEU A 458 6.69 -1.59 14.49
C LEU A 458 8.12 -1.10 14.80
N ASN A 459 8.81 -1.74 15.74
CA ASN A 459 10.16 -1.35 16.15
C ASN A 459 11.23 -1.72 15.11
N ASP A 460 11.03 -2.83 14.40
CA ASP A 460 11.97 -3.32 13.38
C ASP A 460 11.94 -2.46 12.10
N VAL A 461 10.94 -1.58 11.93
CA VAL A 461 10.86 -0.69 10.78
C VAL A 461 11.92 0.42 10.86
N LYS A 462 13.04 0.21 10.17
CA LYS A 462 14.05 1.25 9.91
C LYS A 462 13.75 1.94 8.58
N GLY A 463 12.92 2.98 8.58
CA GLY A 463 12.65 3.77 7.37
C GLY A 463 11.20 4.24 7.26
N ARG A 464 10.74 4.50 6.03
CA ARG A 464 9.35 4.88 5.74
C ARG A 464 8.45 3.65 5.75
N ILE A 465 7.60 3.52 6.79
CA ILE A 465 6.59 2.46 6.92
C ILE A 465 5.71 2.30 5.66
N LEU A 466 5.46 3.41 4.95
CA LEU A 466 4.58 3.43 3.78
C LEU A 466 5.18 2.84 2.50
N ASP A 467 6.49 2.62 2.48
CA ASP A 467 7.19 2.10 1.29
C ASP A 467 7.35 0.56 1.34
N ASP A 468 7.05 -0.08 2.48
CA ASP A 468 7.14 -1.53 2.66
C ASP A 468 5.75 -2.17 2.80
N ASP A 469 5.22 -2.67 1.69
CA ASP A 469 3.92 -3.34 1.64
C ASP A 469 3.88 -4.64 2.45
N SER A 470 5.03 -5.26 2.73
CA SER A 470 5.07 -6.47 3.53
C SER A 470 4.71 -6.19 5.00
N ILE A 471 5.16 -5.06 5.53
CA ILE A 471 4.96 -4.67 6.94
C ILE A 471 3.50 -4.25 7.18
N ILE A 472 2.90 -3.52 6.23
CA ILE A 472 1.49 -3.12 6.33
C ILE A 472 0.61 -4.38 6.30
N GLY A 473 0.92 -5.33 5.40
CA GLY A 473 0.20 -6.59 5.32
C GLY A 473 0.35 -7.47 6.57
N THR A 474 1.51 -7.48 7.23
CA THR A 474 1.69 -8.21 8.49
C THR A 474 0.97 -7.54 9.65
N LEU A 475 1.02 -6.20 9.77
CA LEU A 475 0.29 -5.46 10.80
C LEU A 475 -1.23 -5.67 10.70
N GLU A 476 -1.78 -5.66 9.49
CA GLU A 476 -3.22 -5.86 9.28
C GLU A 476 -3.66 -7.29 9.61
N LYS A 477 -2.84 -8.30 9.27
CA LYS A 477 -3.09 -9.69 9.68
C LYS A 477 -3.03 -9.87 11.20
N LEU A 478 -1.99 -9.35 11.85
CA LEU A 478 -1.84 -9.43 13.30
C LEU A 478 -3.01 -8.77 14.03
N LYS A 479 -3.50 -7.64 13.52
CA LYS A 479 -4.68 -6.95 14.05
C LYS A 479 -5.95 -7.78 13.89
N GLN A 480 -6.19 -8.34 12.69
CA GLN A 480 -7.37 -9.17 12.45
C GLN A 480 -7.38 -10.38 13.38
N GLU A 481 -6.25 -11.06 13.54
CA GLU A 481 -6.12 -12.17 14.49
C GLU A 481 -6.37 -11.75 15.94
N ALA A 482 -5.85 -10.60 16.38
CA ALA A 482 -6.08 -10.10 17.73
C ALA A 482 -7.55 -9.76 17.98
N ALA A 483 -8.23 -9.14 17.00
CA ALA A 483 -9.65 -8.82 17.08
C ALA A 483 -10.52 -10.09 17.12
N GLU A 484 -10.19 -11.11 16.31
CA GLU A 484 -10.88 -12.41 16.33
C GLU A 484 -10.73 -13.12 17.68
N ILE A 485 -9.53 -13.11 18.27
CA ILE A 485 -9.31 -13.74 19.57
C ILE A 485 -10.04 -12.97 20.68
N THR A 486 -10.03 -11.64 20.65
CA THR A 486 -10.75 -10.81 21.63
C THR A 486 -12.24 -11.13 21.61
N LYS A 487 -12.83 -11.24 20.41
CA LYS A 487 -14.24 -11.64 20.27
C LYS A 487 -14.51 -13.05 20.80
N LYS A 488 -13.59 -14.00 20.56
CA LYS A 488 -13.71 -15.37 21.10
C LYS A 488 -13.64 -15.40 22.62
N VAL A 489 -12.83 -14.53 23.24
CA VAL A 489 -12.76 -14.40 24.71
C VAL A 489 -14.11 -13.93 25.26
N GLU A 490 -14.71 -12.90 24.65
CA GLU A 490 -16.04 -12.41 25.05
C GLU A 490 -17.13 -13.48 24.90
N GLU A 491 -17.09 -14.25 23.81
CA GLU A 491 -18.00 -15.38 23.58
C GLU A 491 -17.80 -16.48 24.64
N THR A 492 -16.54 -16.79 25.02
CA THR A 492 -16.27 -17.79 26.07
C THR A 492 -16.72 -17.33 27.45
N ASP A 493 -16.61 -16.04 27.77
CA ASP A 493 -17.04 -15.49 29.06
C ASP A 493 -18.57 -15.62 29.24
N ALA A 494 -19.33 -15.41 28.15
CA ALA A 494 -20.78 -15.62 28.17
C ALA A 494 -21.15 -17.09 28.43
N VAL A 495 -20.46 -18.03 27.78
CA VAL A 495 -20.69 -19.48 27.99
C VAL A 495 -20.26 -19.90 29.40
N MET A 496 -19.21 -19.33 29.96
CA MET A 496 -18.79 -19.57 31.34
C MET A 496 -19.86 -19.16 32.34
N ALA A 497 -20.53 -18.02 32.13
CA ALA A 497 -21.65 -17.60 32.97
C ALA A 497 -22.84 -18.59 32.92
N GLU A 498 -23.13 -19.17 31.75
CA GLU A 498 -24.15 -20.22 31.62
C GLU A 498 -23.76 -21.49 32.39
N VAL A 499 -22.49 -21.91 32.30
CA VAL A 499 -21.95 -23.07 33.02
C VAL A 499 -22.02 -22.86 34.54
N GLU A 500 -21.74 -21.65 35.01
CA GLU A 500 -21.85 -21.27 36.42
C GLU A 500 -23.31 -21.30 36.91
N ALA A 501 -24.25 -20.82 36.11
CA ALA A 501 -25.68 -20.90 36.43
C ALA A 501 -26.19 -22.34 36.56
N VAL A 502 -25.66 -23.29 35.78
CA VAL A 502 -25.96 -24.72 35.94
C VAL A 502 -25.29 -25.29 37.18
N THR A 503 -24.05 -24.89 37.45
CA THR A 503 -23.29 -25.31 38.64
C THR A 503 -24.01 -24.92 39.94
N ASP A 504 -24.58 -23.72 39.98
CA ASP A 504 -25.32 -23.21 41.14
C ASP A 504 -26.57 -24.03 41.49
N GLN A 505 -27.18 -24.74 40.52
CA GLN A 505 -28.33 -25.61 40.79
C GLN A 505 -27.98 -26.81 41.68
N TYR A 506 -26.72 -27.25 41.65
CA TYR A 506 -26.22 -28.38 42.45
C TYR A 506 -25.67 -27.95 43.81
N ARG A 507 -25.59 -26.64 44.09
CA ARG A 507 -25.09 -26.09 45.35
C ARG A 507 -25.87 -26.59 46.59
N PRO A 508 -27.21 -26.69 46.60
CA PRO A 508 -27.93 -27.19 47.78
C PRO A 508 -27.57 -28.65 48.14
N LEU A 509 -27.31 -29.48 47.13
CA LEU A 509 -26.94 -30.88 47.35
C LEU A 509 -25.56 -30.98 48.02
N SER A 510 -24.57 -30.25 47.51
CA SER A 510 -23.23 -30.25 48.10
C SER A 510 -23.19 -29.61 49.50
N GLN A 511 -24.06 -28.65 49.81
CA GLN A 511 -24.24 -28.13 51.19
C GLN A 511 -24.75 -29.22 52.13
N SER A 512 -25.69 -30.04 51.66
CA SER A 512 -26.24 -31.15 52.43
C SER A 512 -25.18 -32.23 52.67
N CYS A 513 -24.39 -32.60 51.65
CA CYS A 513 -23.27 -33.54 51.78
C CYS A 513 -22.22 -33.07 52.80
N SER A 514 -21.80 -31.80 52.71
CA SER A 514 -20.88 -31.21 53.68
C SER A 514 -21.44 -31.27 55.10
N SER A 515 -22.72 -30.91 55.28
CA SER A 515 -23.37 -30.95 56.59
C SER A 515 -23.39 -32.37 57.19
N ILE A 516 -23.73 -33.38 56.38
CA ILE A 516 -23.72 -34.79 56.82
C ILE A 516 -22.32 -35.21 57.28
N TYR A 517 -21.28 -34.90 56.51
CA TYR A 517 -19.91 -35.23 56.87
C TYR A 517 -19.51 -34.63 58.22
N PHE A 518 -19.71 -33.33 58.42
CA PHE A 518 -19.34 -32.67 59.68
C PHE A 518 -20.20 -33.15 60.86
N THR A 519 -21.46 -33.57 60.63
CA THR A 519 -22.25 -34.22 61.70
C THR A 519 -21.69 -35.59 62.07
N MET A 520 -21.23 -36.39 61.09
CA MET A 520 -20.58 -37.67 61.36
C MET A 520 -19.23 -37.51 62.06
N GLU A 521 -18.42 -36.53 61.64
CA GLU A 521 -17.16 -36.19 62.31
C GLU A 521 -17.39 -35.74 63.75
N SER A 522 -18.39 -34.89 63.99
CA SER A 522 -18.78 -34.48 65.34
C SER A 522 -19.25 -35.66 66.20
N LEU A 523 -19.94 -36.63 65.61
CA LEU A 523 -20.33 -37.87 66.30
C LEU A 523 -19.12 -38.76 66.61
N ASN A 524 -18.10 -38.81 65.74
CA ASN A 524 -16.89 -39.57 66.00
C ASN A 524 -16.15 -39.05 67.25
N LEU A 525 -16.08 -37.72 67.38
CA LEU A 525 -15.50 -37.07 68.58
C LEU A 525 -16.26 -37.43 69.87
N VAL A 526 -17.57 -37.65 69.79
CA VAL A 526 -18.39 -38.09 70.94
C VAL A 526 -18.20 -39.58 71.26
N CYS A 527 -17.89 -40.42 70.26
CA CYS A 527 -17.64 -41.85 70.47
C CYS A 527 -16.22 -42.17 70.98
N GLU A 528 -15.25 -41.28 70.73
CA GLU A 528 -13.87 -41.40 71.21
C GLU A 528 -13.63 -40.73 72.59
N SER A 529 -14.63 -40.02 73.12
CA SER A 529 -14.66 -39.49 74.50
C SER A 529 -15.43 -40.41 75.44
#